data_AF-A0A382BB39-F1
#
_entry.id   AF-A0A382BB39-F1
#
_cell.length_a   1.000
_cell.length_b   1.000
_cell.length_c   1.000
_cell.angle_alpha   90.00
_cell.angle_beta   90.00
_cell.angle_gamma   90.00
#
_symmetry.space_group_name_H-M   'P 1'
#
loop_
_entity.id
_entity.type
_entity.pdbx_description
1 polymer ?
#
loop_
_entity_poly.entity_id
_entity_poly.type
_entity_poly.pdbx_seq_one_letter_code
_entity_poly.pdbx_strand_id
1 'polypeptide(L)'
;VVSLLQTIAGFFKGPSGPKCSECSSTIIGDVCPNLDCPLKVTEWLLRWCSPEAVNIPALGQAEAEHLAGLRLVLHPGELYELGQGDWDRLDGVSAGQLAEIHSQIEDSKSAKPGALLHGLRLPGVSGDLAKRLVNEFGSIDALRDAKPKSLQEIDGVDESLAFGVRRWFRDSINRQALKKLEQNGFSFNA
;
A
#
# COMPACT_ATOMS: atom_id res chain seq x y z
N VAL A 1 -40.64 -20.04 17.18
CA VAL A 1 -40.24 -18.94 16.24
C VAL A 1 -39.28 -17.93 16.89
N VAL A 2 -39.48 -17.54 18.16
CA VAL A 2 -38.58 -16.60 18.89
C VAL A 2 -37.14 -17.11 19.05
N SER A 3 -36.96 -18.42 19.28
CA SER A 3 -35.64 -19.04 19.48
C SER A 3 -34.74 -19.03 18.23
N LEU A 4 -35.32 -19.20 17.03
CA LEU A 4 -34.53 -19.20 15.78
C LEU A 4 -34.01 -17.79 15.44
N LEU A 5 -34.81 -16.75 15.71
CA LEU A 5 -34.43 -15.35 15.50
C LEU A 5 -33.32 -14.87 16.44
N GLN A 6 -33.31 -15.33 17.70
CA GLN A 6 -32.24 -15.02 18.65
C GLN A 6 -30.91 -15.70 18.28
N THR A 7 -30.96 -16.93 17.76
CA THR A 7 -29.78 -17.64 17.26
C THR A 7 -29.18 -16.95 16.03
N ILE A 8 -30.01 -16.43 15.13
CA ILE A 8 -29.56 -15.66 13.96
C ILE A 8 -28.94 -14.32 14.39
N ALA A 9 -29.53 -13.63 15.37
CA ALA A 9 -29.03 -12.33 15.86
C ALA A 9 -27.64 -12.43 16.51
N GLY A 10 -27.30 -13.57 17.13
CA GLY A 10 -25.95 -13.82 17.66
C GLY A 10 -24.90 -14.04 16.58
N PHE A 11 -25.30 -14.59 15.43
CA PHE A 11 -24.41 -14.90 14.31
C PHE A 11 -23.96 -13.66 13.52
N PHE A 12 -24.77 -12.60 13.54
CA PHE A 12 -24.46 -11.32 12.88
C PHE A 12 -23.83 -10.26 13.80
N LYS A 13 -23.55 -10.60 15.06
CA LYS A 13 -22.75 -9.72 15.92
C LYS A 13 -21.30 -9.79 15.44
N GLY A 14 -20.96 -8.88 14.53
CA GLY A 14 -19.58 -8.63 14.13
C GLY A 14 -18.67 -8.37 15.33
N PRO A 15 -17.34 -8.43 15.16
CA PRO A 15 -16.39 -8.31 16.25
C PRO A 15 -16.67 -7.05 17.10
N SER A 16 -16.95 -7.27 18.37
CA SER A 16 -17.14 -6.22 19.38
C SER A 16 -15.80 -5.85 19.99
N GLY A 17 -15.49 -4.55 20.04
CA GLY A 17 -14.22 -4.04 20.58
C GLY A 17 -14.11 -2.51 20.41
N PRO A 18 -13.00 -1.91 20.89
CA PRO A 18 -12.77 -0.48 20.74
C PRO A 18 -12.74 -0.08 19.25
N LYS A 19 -13.17 1.13 18.95
CA LYS A 19 -13.24 1.66 17.58
C LYS A 19 -12.06 2.56 17.30
N CYS A 20 -11.50 2.43 16.09
CA CYS A 20 -10.48 3.36 15.59
C CYS A 20 -11.08 4.77 15.44
N SER A 21 -10.39 5.80 15.95
CA SER A 21 -10.80 7.21 15.85
C SER A 21 -10.96 7.68 14.41
N GLU A 22 -10.12 7.16 13.51
CA GLU A 22 -10.02 7.66 12.14
C GLU A 22 -10.98 7.00 11.14
N CYS A 23 -11.38 5.75 11.40
CA CYS A 23 -12.16 4.98 10.43
C CYS A 23 -13.29 4.15 11.05
N SER A 24 -13.49 4.21 12.38
CA SER A 24 -14.54 3.48 13.11
C SER A 24 -14.51 1.95 13.00
N SER A 25 -13.45 1.37 12.43
CA SER A 25 -13.26 -0.09 12.39
C SER A 25 -13.00 -0.62 13.80
N THR A 26 -13.46 -1.85 14.09
CA THR A 26 -13.13 -2.52 15.35
C THR A 26 -11.64 -2.83 15.38
N ILE A 27 -10.94 -2.35 16.41
CA ILE A 27 -9.52 -2.62 16.65
C ILE A 27 -9.34 -4.08 17.07
N ILE A 28 -8.28 -4.72 16.56
CA ILE A 28 -7.90 -6.09 16.92
C ILE A 28 -6.52 -6.02 17.59
N GLY A 29 -6.45 -6.42 18.86
CA GLY A 29 -5.28 -6.11 19.71
C GLY A 29 -5.16 -4.60 19.90
N ASP A 30 -4.02 -4.04 19.49
CA ASP A 30 -3.73 -2.60 19.61
C ASP A 30 -3.71 -1.88 18.24
N VAL A 31 -4.09 -2.57 17.16
CA VAL A 31 -3.93 -2.06 15.78
C VAL A 31 -5.26 -2.04 15.02
N CYS A 32 -5.48 -0.97 14.26
CA CYS A 32 -6.60 -0.91 13.32
C CYS A 32 -6.35 -1.88 12.15
N PRO A 33 -7.22 -2.88 11.91
CA PRO A 33 -7.03 -3.84 10.84
C PRO A 33 -7.40 -3.29 9.45
N ASN A 34 -8.03 -2.12 9.38
CA ASN A 34 -8.44 -1.50 8.12
C ASN A 34 -7.23 -0.87 7.44
N LEU A 35 -6.81 -1.43 6.31
CA LEU A 35 -5.69 -0.91 5.53
C LEU A 35 -5.99 0.47 4.93
N ASP A 36 -7.26 0.79 4.73
CA ASP A 36 -7.70 2.09 4.23
C ASP A 36 -7.85 3.12 5.37
N CYS A 37 -7.54 2.76 6.62
CA CYS A 37 -7.51 3.73 7.71
C CYS A 37 -6.54 4.88 7.36
N PRO A 38 -6.91 6.17 7.53
CA PRO A 38 -6.07 7.31 7.18
C PRO A 38 -4.65 7.20 7.75
N LEU A 39 -4.50 6.84 9.03
CA LEU A 39 -3.17 6.62 9.64
C LEU A 39 -2.35 5.56 8.91
N LYS A 40 -3.01 4.48 8.47
CA LYS A 40 -2.35 3.38 7.78
C LYS A 40 -2.01 3.71 6.33
N VAL A 41 -2.80 4.56 5.70
CA VAL A 41 -2.49 5.14 4.39
C VAL A 41 -1.33 6.13 4.51
N THR A 42 -1.32 7.02 5.51
CA THR A 42 -0.19 7.93 5.79
C THR A 42 1.12 7.17 5.99
N GLU A 43 1.14 6.17 6.88
CA GLU A 43 2.32 5.32 7.12
C GLU A 43 2.85 4.68 5.83
N TRP A 44 1.93 4.21 4.99
CA TRP A 44 2.28 3.59 3.72
C TRP A 44 2.79 4.61 2.69
N LEU A 45 2.12 5.75 2.55
CA LEU A 45 2.46 6.78 1.58
C LEU A 45 3.84 7.37 1.88
N LEU A 46 4.17 7.59 3.16
CA LEU A 46 5.51 8.01 3.57
C LEU A 46 6.56 6.97 3.25
N ARG A 47 6.25 5.67 3.38
CA ARG A 47 7.14 4.60 2.91
C ARG A 47 7.31 4.64 1.40
N TRP A 48 6.23 4.81 0.63
CA TRP A 48 6.30 4.91 -0.82
C TRP A 48 7.21 6.07 -1.26
N CYS A 49 7.05 7.23 -0.64
CA CYS A 49 7.82 8.43 -0.93
C CYS A 49 9.25 8.43 -0.36
N SER A 50 9.64 7.42 0.43
CA SER A 50 10.94 7.40 1.08
C SER A 50 12.10 7.20 0.09
N PRO A 51 13.34 7.58 0.46
CA PRO A 51 14.53 7.35 -0.38
C PRO A 51 14.79 5.88 -0.73
N GLU A 52 14.35 4.96 0.12
CA GLU A 52 14.48 3.50 -0.08
C GLU A 52 13.46 2.94 -1.08
N ALA A 53 12.42 3.71 -1.39
CA ALA A 53 11.36 3.39 -2.35
C ALA A 53 11.47 4.29 -3.58
N VAL A 54 10.54 5.23 -3.79
CA VAL A 54 10.48 6.02 -5.03
C VAL A 54 11.01 7.44 -4.91
N ASN A 55 11.49 7.83 -3.71
CA ASN A 55 12.22 9.07 -3.46
C ASN A 55 11.45 10.35 -3.85
N ILE A 56 10.36 10.65 -3.13
CA ILE A 56 9.55 11.87 -3.26
C ILE A 56 9.54 12.61 -1.90
N PRO A 57 10.68 13.09 -1.40
CA PRO A 57 10.78 13.69 -0.06
C PRO A 57 9.98 14.99 0.13
N ALA A 58 9.56 15.67 -0.95
CA ALA A 58 8.73 16.88 -0.86
C ALA A 58 7.28 16.59 -0.43
N LEU A 59 6.84 15.33 -0.55
CA LEU A 59 5.58 14.85 -0.01
C LEU A 59 5.85 14.28 1.40
N GLY A 60 5.73 15.14 2.40
CA GLY A 60 6.03 14.84 3.80
C GLY A 60 4.82 14.38 4.61
N GLN A 61 4.97 14.42 5.93
CA GLN A 61 3.95 13.99 6.89
C GLN A 61 2.62 14.72 6.68
N ALA A 62 2.65 16.04 6.56
CA ALA A 62 1.44 16.87 6.48
C ALA A 62 0.66 16.58 5.19
N GLU A 63 1.36 16.51 4.05
CA GLU A 63 0.73 16.22 2.76
C GLU A 63 0.17 14.80 2.73
N ALA A 64 0.89 13.83 3.28
CA ALA A 64 0.43 12.45 3.38
C ALA A 64 -0.81 12.31 4.27
N GLU A 65 -0.87 13.00 5.41
CA GLU A 65 -2.05 13.06 6.29
C GLU A 65 -3.25 13.70 5.60
N HIS A 66 -3.05 14.80 4.86
CA HIS A 66 -4.12 15.44 4.11
C HIS A 66 -4.66 14.53 3.00
N LEU A 67 -3.79 13.95 2.17
CA LEU A 67 -4.19 13.02 1.10
C LEU A 67 -4.95 11.81 1.64
N ALA A 68 -4.46 11.22 2.75
CA ALA A 68 -5.09 10.10 3.41
C ALA A 68 -6.43 10.47 4.06
N GLY A 69 -6.50 11.61 4.74
CA GLY A 69 -7.72 12.12 5.39
C GLY A 69 -8.82 12.44 4.38
N LEU A 70 -8.46 13.02 3.24
CA LEU A 70 -9.38 13.33 2.13
C LEU A 70 -9.73 12.11 1.26
N ARG A 71 -9.13 10.94 1.53
CA ARG A 71 -9.31 9.70 0.75
C ARG A 71 -8.97 9.87 -0.73
N LEU A 72 -7.98 10.72 -1.02
CA LEU A 72 -7.51 10.97 -2.38
C LEU A 72 -6.57 9.87 -2.87
N VAL A 73 -5.89 9.19 -1.94
CA VAL A 73 -4.99 8.08 -2.24
C VAL A 73 -5.22 6.96 -1.22
N LEU A 74 -5.40 5.74 -1.71
CA LEU A 74 -5.47 4.50 -0.92
C LEU A 74 -4.41 3.48 -1.36
N HIS A 75 -3.90 3.63 -2.59
CA HIS A 75 -2.89 2.76 -3.17
C HIS A 75 -1.96 3.56 -4.10
N PRO A 76 -0.75 3.06 -4.44
CA PRO A 76 0.28 3.89 -5.10
C PRO A 76 -0.17 4.47 -6.44
N GLY A 77 -0.92 3.71 -7.24
CA GLY A 77 -1.39 4.17 -8.54
C GLY A 77 -2.28 5.42 -8.51
N GLU A 78 -2.98 5.70 -7.41
CA GLU A 78 -3.86 6.87 -7.30
C GLU A 78 -3.07 8.16 -7.12
N LEU A 79 -1.89 8.11 -6.49
CA LEU A 79 -1.01 9.27 -6.33
C LEU A 79 -0.64 9.89 -7.69
N TYR A 80 -0.40 9.04 -8.69
CA TYR A 80 0.00 9.43 -10.05
C TYR A 80 -1.17 9.88 -10.92
N GLU A 81 -2.41 9.72 -10.45
CA GLU A 81 -3.62 10.12 -11.16
C GLU A 81 -4.28 11.38 -10.58
N LEU A 82 -3.76 11.91 -9.47
CA LEU A 82 -4.27 13.12 -8.85
C LEU A 82 -4.22 14.31 -9.82
N GLY A 83 -5.38 14.91 -10.05
CA GLY A 83 -5.52 16.11 -10.87
C GLY A 83 -5.22 17.37 -10.08
N GLN A 84 -5.09 18.51 -10.77
CA GLN A 84 -4.87 19.81 -10.13
C GLN A 84 -5.88 20.10 -9.02
N GLY A 85 -7.16 19.81 -9.26
CA GLY A 85 -8.22 20.03 -8.27
C GLY A 85 -8.11 19.16 -7.01
N ASP A 86 -7.38 18.05 -7.05
CA ASP A 86 -7.09 17.24 -5.86
C ASP A 86 -5.95 17.88 -5.05
N TRP A 87 -4.90 18.35 -5.73
CA TRP A 87 -3.77 19.05 -5.13
C TRP A 87 -4.19 20.39 -4.50
N ASP A 88 -5.13 21.10 -5.12
CA ASP A 88 -5.68 22.37 -4.61
C ASP A 88 -6.42 22.21 -3.27
N ARG A 89 -6.76 20.97 -2.87
CA ARG A 89 -7.39 20.66 -1.58
C ARG A 89 -6.38 20.49 -0.44
N LEU A 90 -5.08 20.47 -0.73
CA LEU A 90 -4.06 20.34 0.30
C LEU A 90 -3.76 21.70 0.93
N ASP A 91 -4.20 21.87 2.18
CA ASP A 91 -3.91 23.08 2.94
C ASP A 91 -2.40 23.20 3.24
N GLY A 92 -1.88 24.42 3.16
CA GLY A 92 -0.50 24.73 3.55
C GLY A 92 0.58 24.36 2.53
N VAL A 93 0.23 23.77 1.38
CA VAL A 93 1.19 23.45 0.31
C VAL A 93 1.41 24.67 -0.57
N SER A 94 2.64 25.18 -0.59
CA SER A 94 3.00 26.29 -1.49
C SER A 94 3.09 25.84 -2.95
N ALA A 95 2.89 26.75 -3.90
CA ALA A 95 3.05 26.45 -5.33
C ALA A 95 4.46 25.92 -5.66
N GLY A 96 5.50 26.40 -4.96
CA GLY A 96 6.87 25.91 -5.13
C GLY A 96 7.05 24.48 -4.64
N GLN A 97 6.45 24.14 -3.49
CA GLN A 97 6.47 22.76 -2.98
C GLN A 97 5.68 21.82 -3.88
N LEU A 98 4.51 22.26 -4.39
CA LEU A 98 3.72 21.45 -5.31
C LEU A 98 4.49 21.17 -6.62
N ALA A 99 5.17 22.17 -7.16
CA ALA A 99 6.04 21.99 -8.33
C ALA A 99 7.17 20.98 -8.06
N GLU A 100 7.79 21.03 -6.87
CA GLU A 100 8.80 20.07 -6.46
C GLU A 100 8.22 18.65 -6.34
N ILE A 101 7.05 18.48 -5.71
CA ILE A 101 6.34 17.20 -5.63
C ILE A 101 6.10 16.63 -7.02
N HIS A 102 5.61 17.44 -7.96
CA HIS A 102 5.37 16.99 -9.34
C HIS A 102 6.66 16.57 -10.06
N SER A 103 7.75 17.33 -9.89
CA SER A 103 9.05 16.95 -10.46
C SER A 103 9.51 15.60 -9.92
N GLN A 104 9.44 15.41 -8.60
CA GLN A 104 9.84 14.17 -7.96
C GLN A 104 8.91 12.99 -8.34
N ILE A 105 7.61 13.23 -8.52
CA ILE A 105 6.67 12.22 -9.04
C ILE A 105 7.09 11.73 -10.42
N GLU A 106 7.51 12.62 -11.32
CA GLU A 106 8.00 12.22 -12.64
C GLU A 106 9.32 11.44 -12.55
N ASP A 107 10.29 11.91 -11.74
CA ASP A 107 11.57 11.22 -11.53
C ASP A 107 11.39 9.83 -10.91
N SER A 108 10.39 9.67 -10.04
CA SER A 108 10.09 8.45 -9.29
C SER A 108 9.78 7.25 -10.20
N LYS A 109 9.33 7.49 -11.45
CA LYS A 109 8.99 6.44 -12.44
C LYS A 109 10.20 5.60 -12.85
N SER A 110 11.41 6.10 -12.61
CA SER A 110 12.67 5.38 -12.84
C SER A 110 13.08 4.41 -11.72
N ALA A 111 12.29 4.32 -10.64
CA ALA A 111 12.62 3.49 -9.49
C ALA A 111 12.74 2.00 -9.86
N LYS A 112 13.76 1.35 -9.29
CA LYS A 112 14.08 -0.06 -9.56
C LYS A 112 13.03 -1.00 -8.94
N PRO A 113 12.79 -2.20 -9.52
CA PRO A 113 11.74 -3.11 -9.02
C PRO A 113 11.87 -3.49 -7.54
N GLY A 114 13.08 -3.63 -7.00
CA GLY A 114 13.28 -3.89 -5.56
C GLY A 114 12.76 -2.77 -4.65
N ALA A 115 12.91 -1.51 -5.08
CA ALA A 115 12.43 -0.33 -4.38
C ALA A 115 10.91 -0.17 -4.52
N LEU A 116 10.37 -0.46 -5.71
CA LEU A 116 8.92 -0.53 -5.93
C LEU A 116 8.27 -1.57 -5.00
N LEU A 117 8.81 -2.79 -4.94
CA LEU A 117 8.25 -3.85 -4.11
C LEU A 117 8.27 -3.50 -2.62
N HIS A 118 9.29 -2.78 -2.16
CA HIS A 118 9.34 -2.24 -0.80
C HIS A 118 8.19 -1.26 -0.53
N GLY A 119 7.89 -0.38 -1.48
CA GLY A 119 6.83 0.62 -1.39
C GLY A 119 5.40 0.06 -1.57
N LEU A 120 5.21 -1.07 -2.25
CA LEU A 120 3.89 -1.66 -2.59
C LEU A 120 3.09 -2.22 -1.39
N ARG A 121 3.52 -1.99 -0.15
CA ARG A 121 2.77 -2.36 1.07
C ARG A 121 2.46 -3.86 1.20
N LEU A 122 3.36 -4.73 0.76
CA LEU A 122 3.18 -6.18 1.00
C LEU A 122 3.32 -6.49 2.50
N PRO A 123 2.29 -7.07 3.15
CA PRO A 123 2.36 -7.44 4.56
C PRO A 123 3.50 -8.43 4.83
N GLY A 124 4.30 -8.17 5.87
CA GLY A 124 5.42 -9.04 6.26
C GLY A 124 6.66 -8.93 5.37
N VAL A 125 6.64 -8.10 4.32
CA VAL A 125 7.81 -7.89 3.44
C VAL A 125 8.56 -6.63 3.84
N SER A 126 9.75 -6.81 4.40
CA SER A 126 10.69 -5.72 4.70
C SER A 126 11.39 -5.22 3.44
N GLY A 127 12.07 -4.06 3.51
CA GLY A 127 12.84 -3.54 2.37
C GLY A 127 13.97 -4.47 1.92
N ASP A 128 14.66 -5.11 2.87
CA ASP A 128 15.71 -6.09 2.54
C ASP A 128 15.12 -7.36 1.91
N LEU A 129 13.98 -7.83 2.43
CA LEU A 129 13.30 -8.97 1.83
C LEU A 129 12.78 -8.63 0.43
N ALA A 130 12.23 -7.44 0.21
CA ALA A 130 11.78 -6.99 -1.11
C ALA A 130 12.92 -7.03 -2.14
N LYS A 131 14.11 -6.53 -1.78
CA LYS A 131 15.30 -6.60 -2.62
C LYS A 131 15.70 -8.05 -2.91
N ARG A 132 15.72 -8.93 -1.90
CA ARG A 132 16.04 -10.35 -2.08
C ARG A 132 15.05 -11.06 -3.00
N LEU A 133 13.74 -10.83 -2.80
CA LEU A 133 12.68 -11.39 -3.65
C LEU A 133 12.89 -11.00 -5.12
N VAL A 134 13.10 -9.71 -5.40
CA VAL A 134 13.33 -9.26 -6.78
C VAL A 134 14.62 -9.81 -7.35
N ASN A 135 15.70 -9.90 -6.57
CA ASN A 135 16.96 -10.46 -7.04
C ASN A 135 16.84 -11.95 -7.40
N GLU A 136 16.09 -12.74 -6.60
CA GLU A 136 15.91 -14.17 -6.83
C GLU A 136 15.01 -14.45 -8.05
N PHE A 137 13.91 -13.70 -8.18
CA PHE A 137 12.95 -13.91 -9.28
C PHE A 137 13.25 -13.09 -10.54
N GLY A 138 14.19 -12.15 -10.47
CA GLY A 138 14.58 -11.26 -11.56
C GLY A 138 13.63 -10.07 -11.75
N SER A 139 12.33 -10.18 -11.48
CA SER A 139 11.39 -9.07 -11.64
C SER A 139 10.17 -9.18 -10.71
N ILE A 140 9.42 -8.09 -10.55
CA ILE A 140 8.12 -8.13 -9.85
C ILE A 140 7.12 -8.98 -10.66
N ASP A 141 7.20 -8.96 -11.99
CA ASP A 141 6.34 -9.77 -12.85
C ASP A 141 6.59 -11.27 -12.68
N ALA A 142 7.85 -11.69 -12.60
CA ALA A 142 8.18 -13.08 -12.29
C ALA A 142 7.75 -13.48 -10.87
N LEU A 143 7.90 -12.57 -9.91
CA LEU A 143 7.45 -12.78 -8.53
C LEU A 143 5.93 -12.95 -8.44
N ARG A 144 5.17 -12.22 -9.27
CA ARG A 144 3.69 -12.29 -9.35
C ARG A 144 3.19 -13.71 -9.60
N ASP A 145 3.94 -14.48 -10.39
CA ASP A 145 3.61 -15.86 -10.80
C ASP A 145 4.32 -16.94 -9.96
N ALA A 146 5.15 -16.54 -9.00
CA ALA A 146 5.91 -17.46 -8.17
C ALA A 146 4.99 -18.39 -7.36
N LYS A 147 5.39 -19.67 -7.27
CA LYS A 147 4.70 -20.65 -6.42
C LYS A 147 5.12 -20.43 -4.97
N PRO A 148 4.22 -20.64 -3.98
CA PRO A 148 4.56 -20.47 -2.56
C PRO A 148 5.75 -21.32 -2.12
N LYS A 149 5.92 -22.52 -2.67
CA LYS A 149 7.10 -23.36 -2.40
C LYS A 149 8.41 -22.69 -2.82
N SER A 150 8.44 -22.06 -4.00
CA SER A 150 9.63 -21.35 -4.48
C SER A 150 9.94 -20.11 -3.62
N LEU A 151 8.92 -19.42 -3.12
CA LEU A 151 9.10 -18.30 -2.19
C LEU A 151 9.75 -18.75 -0.87
N GLN A 152 9.41 -19.94 -0.37
CA GLN A 152 9.94 -20.49 0.90
C GLN A 152 11.42 -20.86 0.85
N GLU A 153 12.01 -21.00 -0.34
CA GLU A 153 13.45 -21.22 -0.49
C GLU A 153 14.28 -19.97 -0.14
N ILE A 154 13.62 -18.80 -0.03
CA ILE A 154 14.26 -17.53 0.29
C ILE A 154 14.34 -17.36 1.80
N ASP A 155 15.54 -17.03 2.27
CA ASP A 155 15.78 -16.80 3.70
C ASP A 155 14.90 -15.67 4.28
N GLY A 156 14.22 -16.00 5.38
CA GLY A 156 13.22 -15.17 6.04
C GLY A 156 11.80 -15.27 5.46
N VAL A 157 11.53 -16.20 4.54
CA VAL A 157 10.17 -16.44 4.02
C VAL A 157 9.62 -17.76 4.55
N ASP A 158 8.71 -17.66 5.52
CA ASP A 158 7.95 -18.82 5.99
C ASP A 158 6.75 -19.13 5.07
N GLU A 159 6.07 -20.24 5.35
CA GLU A 159 4.88 -20.67 4.60
C GLU A 159 3.78 -19.60 4.60
N SER A 160 3.54 -18.96 5.75
CA SER A 160 2.49 -17.93 5.91
C SER A 160 2.77 -16.71 5.03
N LEU A 161 4.02 -16.24 5.04
CA LEU A 161 4.46 -15.10 4.23
C LEU A 161 4.42 -15.45 2.74
N ALA A 162 4.87 -16.64 2.34
CA ALA A 162 4.79 -17.09 0.96
C ALA A 162 3.34 -17.10 0.42
N PHE A 163 2.38 -17.59 1.22
CA PHE A 163 0.96 -17.50 0.87
C PHE A 163 0.46 -16.06 0.88
N GLY A 164 0.91 -15.22 1.82
CA GLY A 164 0.58 -13.80 1.93
C GLY A 164 1.00 -13.01 0.69
N VAL A 165 2.24 -13.17 0.23
CA VAL A 165 2.79 -12.56 -0.99
C VAL A 165 1.94 -12.98 -2.20
N ARG A 166 1.70 -14.28 -2.37
CA ARG A 166 0.88 -14.77 -3.49
C ARG A 166 -0.55 -14.25 -3.44
N ARG A 167 -1.14 -14.19 -2.24
CA ARG A 167 -2.49 -13.64 -2.04
C ARG A 167 -2.53 -12.16 -2.39
N TRP A 168 -1.51 -11.40 -2.00
CA TRP A 168 -1.42 -9.96 -2.28
C TRP A 168 -1.44 -9.70 -3.79
N PHE A 169 -0.62 -10.40 -4.59
CA PHE A 169 -0.62 -10.26 -6.05
C PHE A 169 -1.93 -10.73 -6.72
N ARG A 170 -2.68 -11.63 -6.07
CA ARG A 170 -3.98 -12.12 -6.54
C ARG A 170 -5.17 -11.33 -6.04
N ASP A 171 -4.96 -10.29 -5.24
CA ASP A 171 -6.02 -9.37 -4.85
C ASP A 171 -6.37 -8.43 -6.02
N SER A 172 -7.66 -8.16 -6.22
CA SER A 172 -8.12 -7.31 -7.34
C SER A 172 -7.68 -5.86 -7.21
N ILE A 173 -7.66 -5.33 -5.99
CA ILE A 173 -7.28 -3.93 -5.72
C ILE A 173 -5.79 -3.76 -5.97
N ASN A 174 -4.97 -4.69 -5.48
CA ASN A 174 -3.52 -4.64 -5.71
C ASN A 174 -3.17 -4.79 -7.20
N ARG A 175 -3.85 -5.68 -7.94
CA ARG A 175 -3.67 -5.76 -9.40
C ARG A 175 -4.03 -4.45 -10.11
N GLN A 176 -5.10 -3.79 -9.68
CA GLN A 176 -5.49 -2.50 -10.24
C GLN A 176 -4.44 -1.43 -9.94
N ALA A 177 -3.89 -1.40 -8.72
CA ALA A 177 -2.83 -0.50 -8.35
C ALA A 177 -1.56 -0.70 -9.21
N LEU A 178 -1.13 -1.96 -9.42
CA LEU A 178 -0.01 -2.29 -10.30
C LEU A 178 -0.26 -1.82 -11.74
N LYS A 179 -1.46 -2.09 -12.28
CA LYS A 179 -1.82 -1.65 -13.63
C LYS A 179 -1.78 -0.13 -13.78
N LYS A 180 -2.25 0.62 -12.78
CA LYS A 180 -2.20 2.09 -12.79
C LYS A 180 -0.76 2.60 -12.76
N LEU A 181 0.12 1.95 -12.01
CA LEU A 181 1.55 2.28 -12.03
C LEU A 181 2.16 1.99 -13.40
N GLU A 182 1.91 0.83 -14.01
CA GLU A 182 2.36 0.51 -15.38
C GLU A 182 1.88 1.58 -16.38
N GLN A 183 0.61 1.99 -16.29
CA GLN A 183 0.02 3.04 -17.13
C GLN A 183 0.67 4.42 -16.94
N ASN A 184 1.23 4.68 -15.75
CA ASN A 184 1.95 5.90 -15.42
C ASN A 184 3.47 5.81 -15.68
N GLY A 185 3.95 4.74 -16.32
CA GLY A 185 5.33 4.62 -16.80
C GLY A 185 6.28 3.84 -15.90
N PHE A 186 5.77 3.17 -14.86
CA PHE A 186 6.60 2.28 -14.04
C PHE A 186 6.91 0.96 -14.77
N SER A 187 8.15 0.49 -14.63
CA SER A 187 8.55 -0.85 -15.07
C SER A 187 8.65 -1.81 -13.89
N PHE A 188 7.98 -2.94 -13.99
CA PHE A 188 8.10 -4.06 -13.05
C PHE A 188 9.10 -5.12 -13.47
N ASN A 189 9.69 -4.95 -14.67
CA ASN A 189 10.81 -5.75 -15.17
C ASN A 189 12.14 -5.17 -14.72
N ALA A 190 13.16 -6.02 -14.58
CA ALA A 190 14.53 -5.60 -14.29
C ALA A 190 15.23 -4.99 -15.49
#